data_AF-A0A401RA63-F1
#
_entry.id   AF-A0A401RA63-F1
#
_cell.length_a   1.000
_cell.length_b   1.000
_cell.length_c   1.000
_cell.angle_alpha   90.00
_cell.angle_beta   90.00
_cell.angle_gamma   90.00
#
_symmetry.space_group_name_H-M   'P 1'
#
loop_
_entity.id
_entity.type
_entity.pdbx_description
1 polymer ?
#
loop_
_entity_poly.entity_id
_entity_poly.type
_entity_poly.pdbx_seq_one_letter_code
_entity_poly.pdbx_strand_id
1 'polypeptide(L)' 'MQHAARPHQFDDHLIWAFLHTFLRHGLIRSAVDGPHGQWFVQIMAGGPIHHLTDTEDACDFVLGILHIIDDVTAGEQ' A
#
# COMPACT_ATOMS: atom_id res chain seq x y z
N MET A 1 18.96 -5.56 -5.75
CA MET A 1 18.02 -6.45 -6.45
C MET A 1 16.79 -6.58 -5.57
N GLN A 2 15.67 -5.93 -5.92
CA GLN A 2 14.42 -6.02 -5.18
C GLN A 2 13.61 -7.19 -5.76
N HIS A 3 13.58 -8.32 -5.06
CA HIS A 3 12.69 -9.43 -5.37
C HIS A 3 11.42 -9.24 -4.55
N ALA A 4 10.30 -9.03 -5.24
CA ALA A 4 8.98 -9.12 -4.64
C ALA A 4 8.48 -10.57 -4.79
N ALA A 5 8.27 -11.27 -3.68
CA ALA A 5 7.60 -12.56 -3.71
C ALA A 5 6.11 -12.34 -4.03
N ARG A 6 5.56 -13.10 -4.99
CA ARG A 6 4.15 -13.02 -5.40
C ARG A 6 3.27 -13.61 -4.28
N PRO A 7 2.25 -12.89 -3.77
CA PRO A 7 1.34 -13.45 -2.79
C PRO A 7 0.37 -14.47 -3.44
N HIS A 8 -0.34 -15.27 -2.63
CA HIS A 8 -1.05 -16.48 -3.08
C HIS A 8 -2.58 -16.32 -3.27
N GLN A 9 -3.19 -15.23 -2.81
CA GLN A 9 -4.63 -14.96 -2.96
C GLN A 9 -4.88 -13.77 -3.91
N PHE A 10 -6.07 -13.73 -4.55
CA PHE A 10 -6.41 -12.67 -5.50
C PHE A 10 -6.37 -11.28 -4.85
N ASP A 11 -6.89 -11.16 -3.62
CA ASP A 11 -6.92 -9.90 -2.89
C ASP A 11 -5.50 -9.40 -2.57
N ASP A 12 -4.60 -10.29 -2.17
CA ASP A 12 -3.20 -9.94 -1.95
C ASP A 12 -2.50 -9.46 -3.23
N HIS A 13 -2.84 -10.05 -4.39
CA HIS A 13 -2.33 -9.58 -5.68
C HIS A 13 -2.85 -8.18 -6.02
N LEU A 14 -4.11 -7.89 -5.70
CA LEU A 14 -4.72 -6.59 -5.91
C LEU A 14 -4.08 -5.53 -5.00
N ILE A 15 -3.93 -5.83 -3.70
CA ILE A 15 -3.21 -4.99 -2.73
C ILE A 15 -1.80 -4.71 -3.24
N TRP A 16 -1.08 -5.74 -3.68
CA TRP A 16 0.28 -5.57 -4.19
C TRP A 16 0.33 -4.66 -5.42
N ALA A 17 -0.63 -4.79 -6.35
CA ALA A 17 -0.73 -3.93 -7.52
C ALA A 17 -0.98 -2.46 -7.13
N PHE A 18 -1.81 -2.20 -6.12
CA PHE A 18 -2.04 -0.86 -5.59
C PHE A 18 -0.81 -0.28 -4.91
N LEU A 19 -0.19 -1.02 -3.97
CA LEU A 19 1.04 -0.57 -3.29
C LEU A 19 2.16 -0.27 -4.29
N HIS A 20 2.33 -1.11 -5.31
CA HIS A 20 3.30 -0.86 -6.37
C HIS A 20 2.96 0.39 -7.19
N THR A 21 1.68 0.64 -7.46
CA THR A 21 1.22 1.85 -8.16
C THR A 21 1.48 3.09 -7.31
N PHE A 22 1.13 3.05 -6.03
CA PHE A 22 1.39 4.14 -5.08
C PHE A 22 2.88 4.46 -4.99
N LEU A 23 3.73 3.44 -4.95
CA LEU A 23 5.18 3.62 -4.97
C LEU A 23 5.65 4.31 -6.26
N ARG A 24 5.14 3.88 -7.41
CA ARG A 24 5.49 4.46 -8.72
C ARG A 24 5.07 5.92 -8.84
N HIS A 25 3.94 6.30 -8.25
CA HIS A 25 3.44 7.67 -8.23
C HIS A 25 3.95 8.50 -7.05
N GLY A 26 4.77 7.93 -6.17
CA GLY A 26 5.36 8.64 -5.03
C GLY A 26 4.38 8.92 -3.88
N LEU A 27 3.22 8.24 -3.85
CA LEU A 27 2.24 8.33 -2.77
C LEU A 27 2.72 7.60 -1.51
N ILE A 28 3.53 6.57 -1.70
CA ILE A 28 4.28 5.93 -0.63
C ILE A 28 5.77 5.88 -1.00
N ARG A 29 6.62 5.82 0.02
CA ARG A 29 8.06 5.73 -0.13
C ARG A 29 8.56 4.30 -0.30
N SER A 30 7.95 3.36 0.42
CA SER A 30 8.30 1.94 0.32
C SER A 30 7.12 1.06 0.70
N ALA A 31 7.09 -0.14 0.13
CA ALA A 31 6.23 -1.25 0.52
C ALA A 31 7.06 -2.53 0.43
N VAL A 32 7.10 -3.31 1.51
CA VAL A 32 7.87 -4.55 1.62
C VAL A 32 6.96 -5.66 2.10
N ASP A 33 7.07 -6.84 1.51
CA ASP A 33 6.38 -8.04 1.94
C ASP A 33 6.95 -8.56 3.28
N GLY A 34 6.05 -8.94 4.17
CA GLY A 34 6.31 -9.55 5.45
C GLY A 34 5.88 -11.01 5.47
N PRO A 35 6.22 -11.74 6.55
CA PRO A 35 5.78 -13.12 6.71
C PRO A 35 4.26 -13.21 6.82
N HIS A 36 3.70 -14.33 6.37
CA HIS A 36 2.27 -14.66 6.52
C HIS A 36 1.27 -13.65 5.90
N GLY A 37 1.64 -12.98 4.80
CA GLY A 37 0.75 -12.01 4.15
C GLY A 37 0.69 -10.67 4.86
N GLN A 38 1.76 -10.31 5.57
CA GLN A 38 1.93 -8.98 6.15
C GLN A 38 2.62 -8.04 5.17
N TRP A 39 2.48 -6.74 5.38
CA TRP A 39 3.25 -5.74 4.65
C TRP A 39 3.78 -4.65 5.57
N PHE A 40 4.93 -4.10 5.21
CA PHE A 40 5.52 -2.95 5.87
C PHE A 40 5.57 -1.79 4.87
N VAL A 41 4.80 -0.74 5.15
CA VAL A 41 4.64 0.40 4.24
C VAL A 41 5.13 1.68 4.92
N GLN A 42 5.89 2.49 4.19
CA GLN A 42 6.30 3.81 4.65
C GLN A 42 5.81 4.86 3.67
N ILE A 43 5.10 5.88 4.15
CA ILE A 43 4.54 6.93 3.30
C ILE A 43 5.62 7.97 2.94
N MET A 44 6.36 8.47 3.92
CA MET A 44 7.39 9.49 3.74
C MET A 44 8.73 9.08 4.35
N ALA A 45 9.83 9.62 3.82
CA ALA A 45 11.17 9.36 4.34
C ALA A 45 11.29 9.82 5.81
N GLY A 46 11.74 8.91 6.69
CA GLY A 46 11.84 9.17 8.13
C GLY A 46 10.50 9.16 8.86
N GLY A 47 9.38 8.91 8.16
CA GLY A 47 8.07 8.71 8.75
C GLY A 47 7.89 7.32 9.37
N PRO A 48 6.77 7.09 10.07
CA PRO A 48 6.46 5.79 10.66
C PRO A 48 6.35 4.70 9.59
N ILE A 49 6.71 3.48 9.97
CA ILE A 49 6.46 2.29 9.17
C ILE A 49 5.11 1.74 9.64
N HIS A 50 4.16 1.71 8.72
CA HIS A 50 2.86 1.07 8.90
C HIS A 50 3.04 -0.44 8.74
N HIS A 51 2.70 -1.19 9.77
CA HIS A 51 2.70 -2.65 9.75
C HIS A 51 1.28 -3.11 9.48
N LEU A 52 1.05 -3.61 8.26
CA LEU A 52 -0.23 -4.14 7.80
C LEU A 52 -0.27 -5.63 8.15
N THR A 53 -1.11 -6.02 9.12
CA THR A 53 -0.99 -7.33 9.77
C THR A 53 -1.65 -8.48 9.03
N ASP A 54 -2.57 -8.16 8.12
CA ASP A 54 -3.30 -9.10 7.28
C ASP A 54 -3.86 -8.39 6.03
N THR A 55 -4.54 -9.16 5.18
CA THR A 55 -5.18 -8.68 3.95
C THR A 55 -6.25 -7.61 4.20
N GLU A 56 -6.99 -7.69 5.31
CA GLU A 56 -8.06 -6.71 5.63
C GLU A 56 -7.45 -5.36 6.00
N ASP A 57 -6.48 -5.35 6.91
CA ASP A 57 -5.73 -4.15 7.30
C ASP A 57 -5.02 -3.50 6.09
N ALA A 58 -4.48 -4.33 5.19
CA ALA A 58 -3.86 -3.82 3.97
C ALA A 58 -4.87 -3.24 2.96
N CYS A 59 -6.06 -3.82 2.86
CA CYS A 59 -7.17 -3.25 2.09
C CYS A 59 -7.59 -1.90 2.66
N ASP A 60 -7.77 -1.79 3.97
CA ASP A 60 -8.15 -0.54 4.65
C ASP A 60 -7.10 0.56 4.41
N PHE A 61 -5.82 0.21 4.48
CA PHE A 61 -4.74 1.14 4.15
C PHE A 61 -4.83 1.66 2.72
N VAL A 62 -5.06 0.77 1.74
CA VAL A 62 -5.21 1.14 0.32
C VAL A 62 -6.41 2.04 0.12
N LEU A 63 -7.57 1.68 0.69
CA LEU A 63 -8.79 2.47 0.60
C LEU A 63 -8.62 3.85 1.25
N GLY A 64 -7.88 3.95 2.36
CA GLY A 64 -7.56 5.22 3.00
C GLY A 64 -6.82 6.18 2.07
N ILE A 65 -5.81 5.69 1.33
CA ILE A 65 -5.10 6.51 0.33
C ILE A 65 -6.03 6.91 -0.82
N LEU A 66 -6.83 5.98 -1.34
CA LEU A 66 -7.76 6.27 -2.43
C LEU A 66 -8.81 7.31 -2.04
N HIS A 67 -9.31 7.25 -0.80
CA HIS A 67 -10.27 8.22 -0.29
C HIS A 67 -9.67 9.62 -0.19
N ILE A 68 -8.41 9.74 0.26
CA ILE A 68 -7.70 11.02 0.28
C ILE A 68 -7.57 11.60 -1.15
N ILE A 69 -7.28 10.75 -2.15
CA ILE A 69 -7.20 11.17 -3.55
C ILE A 69 -8.57 11.67 -4.05
N ASP A 70 -9.63 10.95 -3.73
CA ASP A 70 -11.00 11.31 -4.11
C ASP A 70 -11.42 12.64 -3.48
N ASP A 71 -11.17 12.83 -2.17
CA ASP A 71 -11.48 14.08 -1.45
C ASP A 71 -10.75 15.29 -2.04
N VAL A 72 -9.47 15.14 -2.39
CA VAL A 72 -8.70 16.20 -3.06
C VAL A 72 -9.29 16.52 -4.43
N THR A 73 -9.68 15.49 -5.19
CA THR A 73 -10.26 15.66 -6.53
C THR A 73 -11.66 16.29 -6.48
N ALA A 74 -12.45 15.97 -5.45
CA ALA A 74 -13.79 16.53 -5.24
C ALA A 74 -13.76 17.99 -4.77
N GLY A 75 -12.72 18.39 -4.02
CA GLY A 75 -12.51 19.78 -3.59
C GLY A 75 -11.95 20.71 -4.67
N GLU A 76 -11.50 20.17 -5.80
CA GLU A 76 -11.00 20.92 -6.96
C GLU A 76 -12.08 21.22 -8.02
N GLN A 77 -13.34 20.86 -7.77
CA GLN A 77 -14.52 21.22 -8.58
C GLN A 77 -15.22 22.48 -8.06
#